data_AF-A0A0N5BJK8-F1
#
_entry.id   AF-A0A0N5BJK8-F1
#
_cell.length_a   1.000
_cell.length_b   1.000
_cell.length_c   1.000
_cell.angle_alpha   90.00
_cell.angle_beta   90.00
_cell.angle_gamma   90.00
#
_symmetry.space_group_name_H-M   'P 1'
#
loop_
_entity.id
_entity.type
_entity.pdbx_description
1 polymer ?
#
loop_
_entity_poly.entity_id
_entity_poly.type
_entity_poly.pdbx_seq_one_letter_code
_entity_poly.pdbx_strand_id
1 'polypeptide(L)'
;MKIEVFNGNIKLNEFTESIRNIILDSETISDAAIRNLFDFFDKDRDGILNSEELEAFNKTILSRINSLKTALIVVDFQNDFVCGSLAIKNGKANQNPMDALPIINKMISTFPFDKIVYTQDW
;
A
#
# COMPACT_ATOMS: atom_id res chain seq x y z
N MET A 1 -0.98 0.91 -7.11
CA MET A 1 0.43 0.49 -7.26
C MET A 1 0.41 -0.86 -7.95
N LYS A 2 1.18 -1.07 -9.02
CA LYS A 2 1.32 -2.40 -9.63
C LYS A 2 2.70 -2.93 -9.28
N ILE A 3 2.73 -4.04 -8.56
CA ILE A 3 3.96 -4.76 -8.26
C ILE A 3 4.32 -5.57 -9.51
N GLU A 4 5.59 -5.47 -9.92
CA GLU A 4 6.10 -6.26 -11.05
C GLU A 4 6.05 -7.75 -10.72
N VAL A 5 5.67 -8.54 -11.72
CA VAL A 5 5.68 -10.00 -11.59
C VAL A 5 7.11 -10.50 -11.61
N PHE A 6 7.38 -11.52 -10.80
CA PHE A 6 8.67 -12.17 -10.82
C PHE A 6 8.81 -13.04 -12.09
N ASN A 7 10.01 -13.04 -12.68
CA ASN A 7 10.33 -13.83 -13.86
C ASN A 7 11.65 -14.59 -13.65
N GLY A 8 11.78 -15.78 -14.24
CA GLY A 8 12.98 -16.62 -14.12
C GLY A 8 13.01 -17.45 -12.84
N ASN A 9 14.21 -17.83 -12.42
CA ASN A 9 14.44 -18.60 -11.18
C ASN A 9 14.92 -17.66 -10.10
N ILE A 10 14.34 -17.74 -8.89
CA ILE A 10 14.64 -16.81 -7.79
C ILE A 10 15.10 -17.56 -6.55
N LYS A 11 16.20 -17.11 -5.96
CA LYS A 11 16.72 -17.65 -4.70
C LYS A 11 16.07 -16.98 -3.49
N LEU A 12 16.11 -17.64 -2.34
CA LEU A 12 15.55 -17.11 -1.08
C LEU A 12 16.01 -15.68 -0.75
N ASN A 13 17.28 -15.33 -0.99
CA ASN A 13 17.79 -13.98 -0.69
C ASN A 13 17.13 -12.91 -1.58
N GLU A 14 17.08 -13.16 -2.89
CA GLU A 14 16.45 -12.25 -3.87
C GLU A 14 14.95 -12.12 -3.60
N PHE A 15 14.29 -13.23 -3.25
CA PHE A 15 12.90 -13.24 -2.82
C PHE A 15 12.70 -12.39 -1.57
N THR A 16 13.58 -12.52 -0.57
CA THR A 16 13.50 -11.78 0.69
C THR A 16 13.61 -10.29 0.49
N GLU A 17 14.58 -9.83 -0.30
CA GLU A 17 14.74 -8.42 -0.65
C GLU A 17 13.49 -7.89 -1.36
N SER A 18 12.95 -8.67 -2.27
CA SER A 18 11.78 -8.27 -3.05
C SER A 18 10.51 -8.18 -2.20
N ILE A 19 10.28 -9.14 -1.28
CA ILE A 19 9.17 -9.09 -0.33
C ILE A 19 9.28 -7.88 0.60
N ARG A 20 10.49 -7.58 1.10
CA ARG A 20 10.73 -6.40 1.93
C ARG A 20 10.44 -5.10 1.18
N ASN A 21 10.78 -5.00 -0.10
CA ASN A 21 10.46 -3.83 -0.92
C ASN A 21 8.96 -3.64 -1.17
N ILE A 22 8.18 -4.73 -1.15
CA ILE A 22 6.72 -4.67 -1.30
C ILE A 22 6.04 -4.19 -0.01
N ILE A 23 6.62 -4.51 1.14
CA ILE A 23 5.99 -4.30 2.45
C ILE A 23 6.53 -3.00 3.06
N LEU A 24 5.64 -2.01 3.21
CA LEU A 24 5.95 -0.68 3.74
C LEU A 24 6.61 -0.69 5.13
N ASP A 25 6.35 -1.74 5.93
CA ASP A 25 6.93 -1.93 7.27
C ASP A 25 7.80 -3.20 7.32
N SER A 26 8.82 -3.23 6.47
CA SER A 26 9.70 -4.39 6.29
C SER A 26 10.46 -4.80 7.55
N GLU A 27 10.65 -3.89 8.51
CA GLU A 27 11.37 -4.14 9.77
C GLU A 27 10.55 -4.97 10.77
N THR A 28 9.23 -5.05 10.61
CA THR A 28 8.37 -5.85 11.51
C THR A 28 8.25 -7.30 11.09
N ILE A 29 8.65 -7.65 9.87
CA ILE A 29 8.57 -9.01 9.35
C ILE A 29 9.86 -9.75 9.63
N SER A 30 9.74 -10.88 10.31
CA SER A 30 10.89 -11.76 10.58
C SER A 30 11.30 -12.55 9.33
N ASP A 31 12.60 -12.81 9.22
CA ASP A 31 13.15 -13.68 8.16
C ASP A 31 12.54 -15.07 8.17
N ALA A 32 12.16 -15.56 9.35
CA ALA A 32 11.45 -16.83 9.49
C ALA A 32 10.09 -16.80 8.78
N ALA A 33 9.34 -15.69 8.84
CA ALA A 33 8.05 -15.56 8.16
C ALA A 33 8.23 -15.54 6.63
N ILE A 34 9.23 -14.81 6.14
CA ILE A 34 9.55 -14.77 4.70
C ILE A 34 10.02 -16.14 4.21
N ARG A 35 10.85 -16.82 4.99
CA ARG A 35 11.31 -18.18 4.69
C ARG A 35 10.16 -19.18 4.67
N ASN A 36 9.22 -19.11 5.61
CA ASN A 36 8.03 -19.95 5.60
C ASN A 36 7.15 -19.70 4.36
N LEU A 37 7.07 -18.44 3.90
CA LEU A 37 6.38 -18.10 2.66
C LEU A 37 7.10 -18.69 1.44
N PHE A 38 8.43 -18.58 1.39
CA PHE A 38 9.25 -19.18 0.33
C PHE A 38 9.08 -20.71 0.29
N ASP A 39 9.30 -21.38 1.42
CA ASP A 39 9.19 -22.83 1.59
C ASP A 39 7.77 -23.35 1.29
N PHE A 40 6.73 -22.51 1.38
CA PHE A 40 5.39 -22.87 0.97
C PHE A 40 5.25 -23.04 -0.55
N PHE A 41 5.97 -22.25 -1.34
CA PHE A 41 5.96 -22.30 -2.81
C PHE A 41 7.04 -23.19 -3.39
N ASP A 42 8.19 -23.32 -2.74
CA ASP A 42 9.27 -24.26 -3.08
C ASP A 42 8.83 -25.72 -2.81
N LYS A 43 8.25 -26.38 -3.81
CA LYS A 43 7.64 -27.71 -3.71
C LYS A 43 8.68 -28.81 -3.76
N ASP A 44 9.69 -28.65 -4.60
CA ASP A 44 10.76 -29.64 -4.75
C ASP A 44 11.87 -29.47 -3.69
N ARG A 45 11.87 -28.34 -2.96
CA ARG A 45 12.78 -28.01 -1.86
C ARG A 45 14.22 -27.87 -2.31
N ASP A 46 14.43 -27.41 -3.54
CA ASP A 46 15.76 -27.18 -4.09
C ASP A 46 16.36 -25.82 -3.64
N GLY A 47 15.58 -24.99 -2.95
CA GLY A 47 15.98 -23.67 -2.46
C GLY A 47 15.87 -22.56 -3.51
N ILE A 48 15.18 -22.82 -4.63
CA ILE A 48 14.97 -21.92 -5.75
C ILE A 48 13.49 -22.00 -6.16
N LEU A 49 12.81 -20.86 -6.30
CA LEU A 49 11.50 -20.86 -6.96
C LEU A 49 11.71 -20.96 -8.46
N ASN A 50 11.40 -22.12 -9.03
CA ASN A 50 11.44 -22.34 -10.47
C ASN A 50 10.24 -21.64 -11.17
N SER A 51 10.19 -21.70 -12.50
CA SER A 51 9.16 -20.98 -13.27
C SER A 51 7.72 -21.38 -12.91
N GLU A 52 7.46 -22.65 -12.61
CA GLU A 52 6.11 -23.13 -12.27
C GLU A 52 5.69 -22.68 -10.86
N GLU A 53 6.61 -22.77 -9.90
CA GLU A 53 6.38 -22.34 -8.51
C GLU A 53 6.22 -20.83 -8.40
N LEU A 54 7.01 -20.10 -9.18
CA LEU A 54 6.93 -18.65 -9.26
C LEU A 54 5.65 -18.20 -9.94
N GLU A 55 5.17 -18.91 -10.97
CA GLU A 55 3.85 -18.66 -11.54
C GLU A 55 2.75 -18.86 -10.49
N ALA A 56 2.84 -19.92 -9.68
CA ALA A 56 1.90 -20.16 -8.60
C ALA A 56 1.93 -19.03 -7.55
N PHE A 57 3.12 -18.55 -7.17
CA PHE A 57 3.29 -17.38 -6.30
C PHE A 57 2.67 -16.12 -6.91
N ASN A 58 3.03 -15.80 -8.16
CA ASN A 58 2.55 -14.61 -8.88
C ASN A 58 1.02 -14.59 -8.96
N LYS A 59 0.41 -15.73 -9.28
CA LYS A 59 -1.05 -15.86 -9.37
C LYS A 59 -1.74 -15.78 -8.00
N THR A 60 -1.14 -16.37 -6.97
CA THR A 60 -1.76 -16.48 -5.64
C THR A 60 -1.62 -15.18 -4.84
N ILE A 61 -0.47 -14.51 -4.93
CA ILE A 61 -0.13 -13.35 -4.11
C ILE A 61 -0.15 -12.07 -4.95
N LEU A 62 0.75 -11.94 -5.94
CA LEU A 62 0.93 -10.67 -6.65
C LEU A 62 -0.31 -10.25 -7.44
N SER A 63 -0.96 -11.18 -8.14
CA SER A 63 -2.19 -10.87 -8.87
C SER A 63 -3.30 -10.40 -7.93
N ARG A 64 -3.38 -10.94 -6.72
CA ARG A 64 -4.37 -10.50 -5.73
C ARG A 64 -4.07 -9.10 -5.24
N ILE A 65 -2.81 -8.82 -4.88
CA ILE A 65 -2.39 -7.48 -4.46
C ILE A 65 -2.64 -6.46 -5.59
N ASN A 66 -2.25 -6.78 -6.82
CA ASN A 66 -2.45 -5.91 -7.99
C ASN A 66 -3.92 -5.71 -8.36
N SER A 67 -4.82 -6.60 -7.91
CA SER A 67 -6.27 -6.46 -8.14
C SER A 67 -6.99 -5.63 -7.08
N LEU A 68 -6.32 -5.31 -5.95
CA LEU A 68 -6.93 -4.54 -4.87
C LEU A 68 -7.36 -3.17 -5.38
N LYS A 69 -8.63 -2.84 -5.12
CA LYS A 69 -9.19 -1.52 -5.37
C LYS A 69 -9.00 -0.64 -4.16
N THR A 70 -8.47 0.54 -4.40
CA THR A 70 -8.09 1.51 -3.39
C THR A 70 -8.90 2.78 -3.56
N ALA A 71 -9.36 3.36 -2.45
CA ALA A 71 -10.05 4.63 -2.47
C ALA A 71 -9.58 5.52 -1.32
N LEU A 72 -9.42 6.81 -1.60
CA LEU A 72 -9.28 7.84 -0.58
C LEU A 72 -10.64 8.51 -0.41
N ILE A 73 -11.20 8.47 0.81
CA ILE A 73 -12.45 9.14 1.15
C ILE A 73 -12.12 10.30 2.08
N VAL A 74 -12.34 11.52 1.60
CA VAL A 74 -12.16 12.75 2.36
C VAL A 74 -13.53 13.18 2.86
N VAL A 75 -13.73 13.13 4.17
CA VAL A 75 -15.00 13.41 4.84
C VAL A 75 -14.90 14.72 5.59
N ASP A 76 -15.95 15.56 5.51
CA ASP A 76 -16.10 16.80 6.29
C ASP A 76 -14.90 17.77 6.16
N PHE A 77 -14.25 17.77 4.99
CA PHE A 77 -13.11 18.64 4.69
C PHE A 77 -13.46 19.59 3.56
N GLN A 78 -14.12 20.69 3.93
CA GLN A 78 -14.57 21.72 3.01
C GLN A 78 -13.62 22.93 3.04
N ASN A 79 -13.43 23.58 1.89
CA ASN A 79 -12.65 24.82 1.82
C ASN A 79 -13.18 25.90 2.77
N ASP A 80 -14.49 25.91 3.04
CA ASP A 80 -15.12 26.90 3.93
C ASP A 80 -14.68 26.75 5.40
N PHE A 81 -14.41 25.52 5.85
CA PHE A 81 -13.85 25.26 7.19
C PHE A 81 -12.36 25.61 7.29
N VAL A 82 -11.66 25.66 6.16
CA VAL A 82 -10.24 25.98 6.09
C VAL A 82 -10.00 27.49 6.12
N CYS A 83 -10.61 28.22 5.17
CA CYS A 83 -10.35 29.66 4.99
C CYS A 83 -11.60 30.48 4.63
N GLY A 84 -12.80 29.90 4.75
CA GLY A 84 -14.05 30.58 4.40
C GLY A 84 -14.84 31.08 5.60
N SER A 85 -16.15 31.21 5.43
CA SER A 85 -17.05 31.83 6.40
C SER A 85 -17.22 31.02 7.68
N LEU A 86 -17.11 29.70 7.57
CA LEU A 86 -17.18 28.74 8.68
C LEU A 86 -15.79 28.28 9.15
N ALA A 87 -14.74 29.08 8.95
CA ALA A 87 -13.38 28.69 9.30
C ALA A 87 -13.24 28.27 10.78
N ILE A 88 -12.87 27.01 11.01
CA ILE A 88 -12.90 26.40 12.36
C ILE A 88 -11.60 26.60 13.15
N LYS A 89 -10.62 27.33 12.61
CA LYS A 89 -9.33 27.58 13.25
C LYS A 89 -9.45 28.15 14.68
N ASN A 90 -10.47 28.98 14.92
CA ASN A 90 -10.74 29.58 16.23
C ASN A 90 -11.81 28.81 17.02
N GLY A 91 -12.17 27.60 16.58
CA GLY A 91 -13.14 26.73 17.22
C GLY A 91 -12.59 26.08 18.50
N LYS A 92 -13.49 25.43 19.26
CA LYS A 92 -13.17 24.82 20.56
C LYS A 92 -12.12 23.70 20.50
N ALA A 93 -11.96 23.07 19.33
CA ALA A 93 -11.00 21.99 19.13
C ALA A 93 -9.54 22.48 19.03
N ASN A 94 -9.30 23.79 18.84
CA ASN A 94 -7.97 24.38 18.70
C ASN A 94 -7.09 23.69 17.64
N GLN A 95 -7.70 23.19 16.57
CA GLN A 95 -7.02 22.57 15.44
C GLN A 95 -7.15 23.47 14.22
N ASN A 96 -6.04 23.64 13.49
CA ASN A 96 -6.02 24.43 12.27
C ASN A 96 -6.12 23.51 11.04
N PRO A 97 -7.22 23.55 10.27
CA PRO A 97 -7.39 22.68 9.09
C PRO A 97 -6.31 22.87 8.02
N MET A 98 -5.64 24.03 7.99
CA MET A 98 -4.50 24.30 7.13
C MET A 98 -3.33 23.34 7.37
N ASP A 99 -3.22 22.74 8.56
CA ASP A 99 -2.14 21.81 8.89
C ASP A 99 -2.36 20.44 8.22
N ALA A 100 -3.63 20.06 8.01
CA ALA A 100 -4.00 18.79 7.37
C ALA A 100 -3.97 18.85 5.83
N LEU A 101 -4.22 20.04 5.26
CA LEU A 101 -4.31 20.25 3.81
C LEU A 101 -3.06 19.77 3.03
N PRO A 102 -1.81 20.08 3.45
CA PRO A 102 -0.62 19.57 2.77
C PRO A 102 -0.52 18.04 2.81
N ILE A 103 -0.97 17.41 3.90
CA ILE A 103 -0.93 15.95 4.06
C ILE A 103 -1.92 15.30 3.09
N ILE A 104 -3.16 15.82 3.04
CA ILE A 104 -4.19 15.33 2.11
C ILE A 104 -3.73 15.50 0.65
N ASN A 105 -3.20 16.68 0.30
CA ASN A 105 -2.68 16.93 -1.04
C ASN A 105 -1.50 16.02 -1.39
N LYS A 106 -0.61 15.77 -0.42
CA LYS A 106 0.47 14.80 -0.58
C LYS A 106 -0.10 13.40 -0.81
N MET A 107 -1.09 12.96 -0.05
CA MET A 107 -1.70 11.64 -0.25
C MET A 107 -2.34 11.50 -1.64
N ILE A 108 -3.09 12.51 -2.08
CA ILE A 108 -3.72 12.56 -3.40
C ILE A 108 -2.68 12.46 -4.53
N SER A 109 -1.56 13.17 -4.41
CA SER A 109 -0.52 13.21 -5.45
C SER A 109 0.48 12.05 -5.38
N THR A 110 0.71 11.48 -4.20
CA THR A 110 1.72 10.44 -3.97
C THR A 110 1.17 9.05 -4.20
N PHE A 111 -0.06 8.78 -3.78
CA PHE A 111 -0.61 7.42 -3.81
C PHE A 111 -1.57 7.23 -5.00
N PRO A 112 -1.41 6.15 -5.77
CA PRO A 112 -2.23 5.86 -6.94
C PRO A 112 -3.57 5.21 -6.54
N PHE A 113 -4.42 5.95 -5.84
CA PHE A 113 -5.78 5.50 -5.50
C PHE A 113 -6.61 5.28 -6.77
N ASP A 114 -7.40 4.20 -6.84
CA ASP A 114 -8.33 3.98 -7.98
C ASP A 114 -9.46 5.01 -7.98
N LYS A 115 -9.82 5.52 -6.80
CA LYS A 115 -10.87 6.53 -6.64
C LYS A 115 -10.55 7.50 -5.51
N ILE A 116 -10.87 8.77 -5.72
CA ILE A 116 -10.85 9.78 -4.66
C ILE A 116 -12.26 10.33 -4.54
N VAL A 117 -12.80 10.31 -3.34
CA VAL A 117 -14.18 10.73 -3.04
C VAL A 117 -14.13 11.84 -2.00
N TYR A 118 -14.84 12.92 -2.25
CA TYR A 118 -15.06 14.00 -1.30
C TYR A 118 -16.53 13.95 -0.88
N THR A 119 -16.80 13.96 0.42
CA THR A 119 -18.19 14.10 0.89
C THR A 119 -18.63 15.54 0.68
N GLN A 120 -19.86 15.70 0.19
CA GLN A 120 -20.51 17.00 0.12
C GLN A 120 -21.57 17.04 1.21
N ASP A 121 -21.34 17.85 2.23
CA ASP A 121 -22.40 18.27 3.15
C ASP A 121 -23.20 19.41 2.52
N TRP A 122 -24.52 19.39 2.76
CA TRP A 122 -25.55 20.25 2.17
C TRP A 122 -25.96 21.36 3.13
#